data_AF-A0A9E5U846-F1
#
_entry.id   AF-A0A9E5U846-F1
#
_cell.length_a   1.000
_cell.length_b   1.000
_cell.length_c   1.000
_cell.angle_alpha   90.00
_cell.angle_beta   90.00
_cell.angle_gamma   90.00
#
_symmetry.space_group_name_H-M   'P 1'
#
loop_
_entity.id
_entity.type
_entity.pdbx_description
1 polymer ?
#
loop_
_entity_poly.entity_id
_entity_poly.type
_entity_poly.pdbx_seq_one_letter_code
_entity_poly.pdbx_strand_id
1 'polypeptide(L)'
;MALGTTQRSEWERLKAGGRTRYLLLFGVIGRGIPMAAVFLIVFLYLEGRSFDAALVRDFGVWWRFLLAALLFSVGGVASSYARWRAMELRFESDERGAS
;
A
#
# COMPACT_ATOMS: atom_id res chain seq x y z
N MET A 1 16.25 11.07 24.67
CA MET A 1 15.45 10.02 23.99
C MET A 1 15.76 10.09 22.50
N ALA A 2 16.71 9.27 22.03
CA ALA A 2 17.34 9.38 20.70
C ALA A 2 16.48 8.78 19.56
N LEU A 3 15.21 9.21 19.45
CA LEU A 3 14.31 8.82 18.36
C LEU A 3 14.32 9.81 17.17
N GLY A 4 15.12 10.89 17.23
CA GLY A 4 14.99 12.04 16.33
C GLY A 4 15.82 12.01 15.04
N THR A 5 17.04 11.45 15.04
CA THR A 5 17.95 11.56 13.88
C THR A 5 17.66 10.52 12.80
N THR A 6 17.36 9.27 13.19
CA THR A 6 17.09 8.18 12.23
C THR A 6 15.74 8.36 11.52
N GLN A 7 14.68 8.77 12.24
CA GLN A 7 13.39 9.02 11.60
C GLN A 7 13.43 10.24 10.66
N ARG A 8 14.20 11.27 11.01
CA ARG A 8 14.35 12.47 10.17
C ARG A 8 15.15 12.15 8.90
N SER A 9 16.24 11.39 8.99
CA SER A 9 17.02 11.00 7.81
C SER A 9 16.26 10.04 6.89
N GLU A 10 15.43 9.14 7.44
CA GLU A 10 14.50 8.32 6.67
C GLU A 10 13.45 9.17 5.96
N TRP A 11 12.85 10.14 6.66
CA TRP A 11 11.88 11.06 6.07
C TRP A 11 12.49 11.89 4.95
N GLU A 12 13.69 12.43 5.12
CA GLU A 12 14.39 13.17 4.05
C GLU A 12 14.69 12.30 2.83
N ARG A 13 15.11 11.04 3.05
CA ARG A 13 15.27 10.06 1.97
C ARG A 13 13.97 9.78 1.24
N LEU A 14 12.87 9.60 1.97
CA LEU A 14 11.54 9.37 1.39
C LEU A 14 11.05 10.60 0.63
N LYS A 15 11.27 11.81 1.16
CA LYS A 15 10.95 13.10 0.55
C LYS A 15 11.71 13.31 -0.75
N ALA A 16 13.02 13.01 -0.77
CA ALA A 16 13.86 13.06 -1.97
C ALA A 16 13.39 12.08 -3.07
N GLY A 17 12.80 10.95 -2.68
CA GLY A 17 12.21 9.98 -3.62
C GLY A 17 10.89 10.46 -4.27
N GLY A 18 10.25 11.48 -3.71
CA GLY A 18 9.02 12.06 -4.20
C GLY A 18 7.74 11.31 -3.78
N ARG A 19 6.67 12.08 -3.55
CA ARG A 19 5.38 11.56 -3.07
C ARG A 19 4.78 10.49 -3.99
N THR A 20 4.81 10.69 -5.31
CA THR A 20 4.23 9.75 -6.28
C THR A 20 4.91 8.38 -6.21
N ARG A 21 6.26 8.36 -6.12
CA ARG A 21 7.03 7.12 -5.97
C ARG A 21 6.71 6.42 -4.65
N TYR A 22 6.57 7.17 -3.56
CA TYR A 22 6.16 6.62 -2.27
C TYR A 22 4.78 5.96 -2.33
N LEU A 23 3.79 6.63 -2.92
CA LEU A 23 2.43 6.11 -3.04
C LEU A 23 2.37 4.84 -3.90
N LEU A 24 3.12 4.79 -4.99
CA LEU A 24 3.18 3.60 -5.85
C LEU A 24 3.89 2.43 -5.15
N LEU A 25 5.07 2.65 -4.57
CA LEU A 25 5.84 1.59 -3.93
C LEU A 25 5.17 1.06 -2.67
N PHE A 26 4.73 1.95 -1.77
CA PHE A 26 4.18 1.52 -0.48
C PHE A 26 2.67 1.29 -0.50
N GLY A 27 1.93 2.02 -1.35
CA GLY A 27 0.49 1.85 -1.51
C GLY A 27 0.12 0.70 -2.45
N VAL A 28 0.59 0.75 -3.70
CA VAL A 28 0.20 -0.24 -4.72
C VAL A 28 1.00 -1.53 -4.57
N ILE A 29 2.33 -1.45 -4.62
CA ILE A 29 3.19 -2.65 -4.62
C ILE A 29 3.28 -3.26 -3.23
N GLY A 30 3.45 -2.44 -2.19
CA GLY A 30 3.61 -2.91 -0.82
C GLY A 30 2.33 -3.38 -0.14
N ARG A 31 1.14 -3.02 -0.64
CA ARG A 31 -0.14 -3.37 -0.01
C ARG A 31 -1.21 -3.83 -0.99
N GLY A 32 -1.43 -3.09 -2.07
CA GLY A 32 -2.48 -3.40 -3.05
C GLY A 32 -2.35 -4.79 -3.66
N ILE A 33 -1.21 -5.07 -4.29
CA ILE A 33 -0.96 -6.35 -4.97
C ILE A 33 -0.95 -7.53 -3.98
N PRO A 34 -0.23 -7.47 -2.83
CA PRO A 34 -0.27 -8.56 -1.85
C PRO A 34 -1.66 -8.83 -1.30
N MET A 35 -2.46 -7.80 -0.99
CA MET A 35 -3.82 -7.99 -0.48
C MET A 35 -4.76 -8.58 -1.53
N ALA A 36 -4.60 -8.21 -2.80
CA ALA A 36 -5.35 -8.83 -3.88
C ALA A 36 -5.03 -10.32 -4.04
N ALA A 37 -3.75 -10.70 -3.89
CA ALA A 37 -3.34 -12.10 -3.91
C ALA A 37 -3.91 -12.89 -2.72
N VAL A 38 -3.86 -12.32 -1.51
CA VAL A 38 -4.49 -12.93 -0.32
C VAL A 38 -5.99 -13.08 -0.50
N PHE A 39 -6.65 -12.05 -1.03
CA PHE A 39 -8.08 -12.09 -1.35
C PHE A 39 -8.40 -13.24 -2.30
N LEU A 40 -7.64 -13.39 -3.39
CA LEU A 40 -7.83 -14.46 -4.36
C LEU A 40 -7.71 -15.84 -3.70
N ILE A 41 -6.71 -16.02 -2.83
CA ILE A 41 -6.50 -17.29 -2.12
C ILE A 41 -7.69 -17.62 -1.23
N VAL A 42 -8.14 -16.67 -0.41
CA VAL A 42 -9.28 -16.84 0.49
C VAL A 42 -10.56 -17.09 -0.31
N PHE A 43 -10.74 -16.36 -1.40
CA PHE A 43 -11.90 -16.47 -2.27
C PHE A 43 -12.02 -17.88 -2.87
N LEU A 44 -10.94 -18.39 -3.46
CA LEU A 44 -10.90 -19.74 -4.04
C LEU A 44 -11.10 -20.83 -2.98
N TYR A 45 -10.52 -20.63 -1.79
CA TYR A 45 -10.71 -21.53 -0.65
C TYR A 45 -12.19 -21.60 -0.21
N LEU A 46 -12.87 -20.46 -0.10
CA LEU A 46 -14.28 -20.39 0.29
C LEU A 46 -15.24 -20.93 -0.78
N GLU A 47 -14.93 -20.74 -2.07
CA GLU A 47 -15.70 -21.33 -3.16
C GLU A 47 -15.44 -22.85 -3.33
N GLY A 48 -14.50 -23.43 -2.56
CA GLY A 48 -14.16 -24.85 -2.63
C GLY A 48 -13.54 -25.26 -3.97
N ARG A 49 -13.00 -24.30 -4.74
CA ARG A 49 -12.43 -24.55 -6.06
C ARG A 49 -10.95 -24.88 -5.97
N SER A 50 -10.51 -25.84 -6.76
CA SER A 50 -9.09 -26.09 -6.97
C SER A 50 -8.45 -24.93 -7.75
N PHE A 51 -7.29 -24.47 -7.28
CA PHE A 51 -6.56 -23.35 -7.88
C PHE A 51 -6.30 -23.56 -9.38
N ASP A 52 -5.88 -24.77 -9.76
CA ASP A 52 -5.53 -25.09 -11.15
C ASP A 52 -6.74 -24.97 -12.10
N ALA A 53 -7.92 -25.43 -11.67
CA ALA A 53 -9.12 -25.38 -12.52
C ALA A 53 -9.69 -23.96 -12.60
N ALA A 54 -9.66 -23.21 -11.48
CA ALA A 54 -10.24 -21.88 -11.41
C ALA A 54 -9.42 -20.83 -12.18
N LEU A 55 -8.08 -20.89 -12.10
CA LEU A 55 -7.20 -19.92 -12.75
C LEU A 55 -7.13 -20.11 -14.27
N VAL A 56 -7.24 -21.34 -14.77
CA VAL A 56 -7.05 -21.63 -16.21
C VAL A 56 -8.35 -21.50 -17.01
N ARG A 57 -9.51 -21.77 -16.41
CA ARG A 57 -10.78 -21.87 -17.15
C ARG A 57 -11.84 -20.81 -16.82
N ASP A 58 -11.70 -20.06 -15.73
CA ASP A 58 -12.74 -19.11 -15.31
C ASP A 58 -12.30 -17.66 -15.47
N PHE A 59 -12.76 -17.02 -16.54
CA PHE A 59 -12.52 -15.60 -16.81
C PHE A 59 -13.12 -14.69 -15.72
N GLY A 60 -14.17 -15.15 -15.02
CA GLY A 60 -14.79 -14.43 -13.91
C GLY A 60 -13.88 -14.32 -12.68
N VAL A 61 -13.01 -15.31 -12.45
CA VAL A 61 -12.02 -15.27 -11.36
C VAL A 61 -10.99 -14.16 -11.61
N TRP A 62 -10.54 -14.02 -12.87
CA TRP A 62 -9.62 -12.94 -13.26
C TRP A 62 -10.27 -11.56 -13.13
N TRP A 63 -11.53 -11.41 -13.52
CA TRP A 63 -12.25 -10.14 -13.34
C TRP A 63 -12.36 -9.75 -11.86
N ARG A 64 -12.73 -10.70 -10.99
CA ARG A 64 -12.80 -10.48 -9.53
C ARG A 64 -11.42 -10.14 -8.94
N PHE A 65 -10.36 -10.80 -9.41
CA PHE A 65 -8.99 -10.49 -9.02
C PHE A 65 -8.57 -9.07 -9.42
N LEU A 66 -8.84 -8.67 -10.67
CA LEU A 66 -8.54 -7.31 -11.15
C LEU A 66 -9.30 -6.24 -10.37
N LEU A 67 -10.58 -6.50 -10.06
CA LEU A 67 -11.40 -5.61 -9.24
C LEU A 67 -10.82 -5.49 -7.83
N ALA A 68 -10.45 -6.62 -7.20
CA ALA A 68 -9.82 -6.64 -5.89
C ALA A 68 -8.46 -5.90 -5.92
N ALA A 69 -7.62 -6.15 -6.93
CA ALA A 69 -6.36 -5.46 -7.12
C ALA A 69 -6.54 -3.95 -7.25
N LEU A 70 -7.55 -3.49 -7.99
CA LEU A 70 -7.87 -2.07 -8.09
C LEU A 70 -8.30 -1.50 -6.73
N LEU A 71 -9.25 -2.13 -6.05
CA LEU A 71 -9.78 -1.67 -4.76
C LEU A 71 -8.69 -1.63 -3.68
N PHE A 72 -7.91 -2.69 -3.54
CA PHE A 72 -6.81 -2.74 -2.57
C PHE A 72 -5.67 -1.79 -2.93
N SER A 73 -5.40 -1.56 -4.22
CA SER A 73 -4.41 -0.56 -4.64
C SER A 73 -4.87 0.86 -4.32
N VAL A 74 -6.15 1.18 -4.57
CA VAL A 74 -6.73 2.49 -4.20
C VAL A 74 -6.71 2.68 -2.69
N GLY A 75 -7.13 1.67 -1.91
CA GLY A 75 -7.04 1.69 -0.45
C GLY A 75 -5.60 1.81 0.06
N GLY A 76 -4.67 1.09 -0.57
CA GLY A 76 -3.25 1.15 -0.31
C GLY A 76 -2.70 2.57 -0.51
N VAL A 77 -2.99 3.18 -1.66
CA VAL A 77 -2.61 4.56 -1.98
C VAL A 77 -3.23 5.56 -0.99
N ALA A 78 -4.52 5.44 -0.68
CA ALA A 78 -5.19 6.31 0.29
C ALA A 78 -4.54 6.21 1.68
N SER A 79 -4.25 5.01 2.15
CA SER A 79 -3.58 4.78 3.44
C SER A 79 -2.15 5.35 3.47
N SER A 80 -1.40 5.17 2.38
CA SER A 80 -0.04 5.71 2.23
C SER A 80 -0.04 7.23 2.12
N TYR A 81 -1.06 7.81 1.49
CA TYR A 81 -1.26 9.25 1.43
C TYR A 81 -1.57 9.83 2.80
N ALA A 82 -2.47 9.21 3.56
CA ALA A 82 -2.76 9.62 4.94
C ALA A 82 -1.49 9.58 5.82
N ARG A 83 -0.67 8.53 5.68
CA ARG A 83 0.62 8.42 6.38
C ARG A 83 1.62 9.49 5.97
N TRP A 84 1.76 9.75 4.67
CA TRP A 84 2.62 10.81 4.17
C TRP A 84 2.23 12.17 4.76
N ARG A 85 0.93 12.48 4.74
CA ARG A 85 0.39 13.72 5.28
C ARG A 85 0.59 13.83 6.79
N ALA A 86 0.44 12.73 7.53
CA ALA A 86 0.73 12.69 8.97
C ALA A 86 2.21 12.95 9.28
N MET A 87 3.13 12.44 8.45
CA MET A 87 4.58 12.73 8.58
C MET A 87 4.89 14.19 8.25
N GLU A 88 4.34 14.74 7.15
CA GLU A 88 4.48 16.16 6.80
C GLU A 88 4.08 17.06 7.96
N LEU A 89 2.88 16.85 8.52
CA LEU A 89 2.39 17.65 9.64
C LEU A 89 3.29 17.56 10.88
N ARG A 90 3.80 16.36 11.19
CA ARG A 90 4.65 16.14 12.37
C ARG A 90 6.02 16.81 12.24
N PHE A 91 6.63 16.77 11.06
CA PHE A 91 7.94 17.39 10.86
C PHE A 91 7.85 18.90 10.63
N GLU A 92 6.77 19.42 10.01
CA GLU A 92 6.53 20.86 9.91
C GLU A 92 6.24 21.50 11.28
N SER A 93 5.52 20.81 12.17
CA SER A 93 5.27 21.32 13.52
C SER A 93 6.55 21.42 14.36
N ASP A 94 7.48 20.47 14.20
CA ASP A 94 8.77 20.49 14.89
C ASP A 94 9.65 21.65 14.39
N GLU A 95 9.60 21.99 13.10
CA GLU A 95 10.38 23.10 12.53
C GLU A 95 9.87 24.47 12.98
N ARG A 96 8.55 24.64 13.13
CA ARG A 96 7.95 25.90 13.62
C ARG A 96 8.03 26.08 15.14
N GLY A 97 8.15 24.98 15.90
CA GLY A 97 8.34 25.04 17.35
C GLY A 97 9.80 25.27 17.77
N ALA A 98 10.75 25.09 16.83
CA ALA A 98 12.18 25.29 17.05
C ALA A 98 12.69 26.68 16.61
N SER A 99 11.84 27.51 16.01
CA SER A 99 12.09 28.91 15.64
C SER A 99 11.52 29.87 16.67
#